data_AF-A0A2U2PLC7-F1
#
_entry.id   AF-A0A2U2PLC7-F1
#
_cell.length_a   1.000
_cell.length_b   1.000
_cell.length_c   1.000
_cell.angle_alpha   90.00
_cell.angle_beta   90.00
_cell.angle_gamma   90.00
#
_symmetry.space_group_name_H-M   'P 1'
#
loop_
_entity.id
_entity.type
_entity.pdbx_description
1 polymer ?
#
loop_
_entity_poly.entity_id
_entity_poly.type
_entity_poly.pdbx_seq_one_letter_code
_entity_poly.pdbx_strand_id
1 'polypeptide(L)'
;MKLQCTFVCLLFILAIGLMGCGNNNGKKLKSDKPDGTGFDTITYTIKTITRDDDDCDSVKEKNCRIINIRYHFFDSHPVLNDSVKSLLLAIYPFERSGSASKPSLEGQADEFMEQYRKFRKEPYSEGRRYELISSTKVLTESGDLFTMQLDSYTYSGGAHGASFTRFFNYDVKSKKMVHLQDVLNEGFKDSLNVIAEQIFKKNEGLDVGKPLPSSGYFFENDKFSLNDNYVFTPQGIMFLYNQYEIKPYAAGQTKLLIPYDLIKKLMKPGTVLDQFSNSQRK
;
A
#
# COMPACT_ATOMS: atom_id res chain seq x y z
N MET A 1 -20.26 9.07 -80.22
CA MET A 1 -21.70 9.31 -80.31
C MET A 1 -22.28 9.02 -78.93
N LYS A 2 -22.74 10.09 -78.23
CA LYS A 2 -23.74 10.20 -77.13
C LYS A 2 -23.91 9.03 -76.14
N LEU A 3 -24.16 9.19 -74.84
CA LEU A 3 -24.22 10.25 -73.82
C LEU A 3 -24.61 9.49 -72.51
N GLN A 4 -24.37 10.09 -71.34
CA GLN A 4 -24.99 9.80 -70.02
C GLN A 4 -24.60 8.55 -69.22
N CYS A 5 -23.94 8.78 -68.07
CA CYS A 5 -24.60 8.59 -66.77
C CYS A 5 -23.83 9.27 -65.62
N THR A 6 -24.46 10.34 -65.12
CA THR A 6 -24.71 10.67 -63.70
C THR A 6 -23.54 10.98 -62.75
N PHE A 7 -23.47 12.28 -62.45
CA PHE A 7 -22.83 12.93 -61.30
C PHE A 7 -23.33 12.39 -59.95
N VAL A 8 -22.41 12.15 -59.01
CA VAL A 8 -22.66 12.34 -57.57
C VAL A 8 -21.44 13.07 -56.98
N CYS A 9 -21.66 14.33 -56.60
CA CYS A 9 -20.73 15.13 -55.80
C CYS A 9 -20.63 14.57 -54.38
N LEU A 10 -19.41 14.30 -53.90
CA LEU A 10 -19.11 14.19 -52.48
C LEU A 10 -18.03 15.21 -52.13
N LEU A 11 -18.47 16.33 -51.56
CA LEU A 11 -17.65 17.27 -50.81
C LEU A 11 -17.18 16.60 -49.52
N PHE A 12 -15.87 16.43 -49.36
CA PHE A 12 -15.26 16.26 -48.05
C PHE A 12 -14.43 17.50 -47.74
N ILE A 13 -14.97 18.31 -46.83
CA ILE A 13 -14.32 19.48 -46.26
C ILE A 13 -13.29 19.02 -45.23
N LEU A 14 -12.08 19.53 -45.41
CA LEU A 14 -10.93 19.42 -44.52
C LEU A 14 -11.25 20.12 -43.18
N ALA A 15 -11.13 19.42 -42.06
CA ALA A 15 -11.09 20.03 -40.72
C ALA A 15 -9.85 19.54 -39.97
N ILE A 16 -8.81 20.38 -39.99
CA ILE A 16 -7.60 20.23 -39.18
C ILE A 16 -7.96 20.67 -37.76
N GLY A 17 -8.06 19.71 -36.84
CA GLY A 17 -8.23 19.95 -35.41
C GLY A 17 -6.89 19.79 -34.69
N LEU A 18 -6.21 20.92 -34.46
CA LEU A 18 -5.15 21.02 -33.45
C LEU A 18 -5.78 20.95 -32.05
N MET A 19 -5.50 19.88 -31.31
CA MET A 19 -5.62 19.82 -29.85
C MET A 19 -4.22 19.42 -29.35
N GLY A 20 -3.49 20.20 -28.57
CA GLY A 20 -3.91 21.12 -27.52
C GLY A 20 -3.31 20.58 -26.22
N CYS A 21 -2.15 21.09 -25.81
CA CYS A 21 -1.47 20.72 -24.56
C CYS A 21 -2.37 21.03 -23.36
N GLY A 22 -2.85 19.97 -22.70
CA GLY A 22 -3.67 20.06 -21.49
C GLY A 22 -2.81 19.94 -20.22
N ASN A 23 -2.70 21.06 -19.51
CA ASN A 23 -2.11 21.19 -18.18
C ASN A 23 -2.77 20.23 -17.17
N ASN A 24 -1.96 19.41 -16.49
CA ASN A 24 -2.41 18.36 -15.57
C ASN A 24 -2.81 18.98 -14.20
N ASN A 25 -4.01 19.56 -14.14
CA ASN A 25 -4.62 19.94 -12.86
C ASN A 25 -5.12 18.67 -12.16
N GLY A 26 -4.53 18.35 -11.00
CA GLY A 26 -4.85 17.17 -10.20
C GLY A 26 -6.34 17.07 -9.87
N LYS A 27 -7.07 16.21 -10.59
CA LYS A 27 -8.46 15.89 -10.29
C LYS A 27 -8.50 15.17 -8.93
N LYS A 28 -9.35 15.66 -8.02
CA LYS A 28 -9.69 14.94 -6.78
C LYS A 28 -10.42 13.66 -7.18
N LEU A 29 -9.86 12.52 -6.80
CA LEU A 29 -10.44 11.22 -7.08
C LEU A 29 -11.36 10.83 -5.91
N LYS A 30 -12.48 10.21 -6.25
CA LYS A 30 -13.32 9.44 -5.32
C LYS A 30 -13.06 7.96 -5.60
N SER A 31 -13.25 7.07 -4.63
CA SER A 31 -13.13 5.64 -4.88
C SER A 31 -14.26 5.14 -5.79
N ASP A 32 -13.94 4.20 -6.69
CA ASP A 32 -14.93 3.56 -7.57
C ASP A 32 -15.70 2.50 -6.78
N LYS A 33 -16.80 2.86 -6.10
CA LYS A 33 -17.74 1.89 -5.50
C LYS A 33 -19.22 2.27 -5.64
N PRO A 34 -20.14 1.27 -5.61
CA PRO A 34 -21.52 1.42 -6.02
C PRO A 34 -22.34 2.27 -5.06
N ASP A 35 -23.27 3.01 -5.65
CA ASP A 35 -24.21 3.92 -5.02
C ASP A 35 -25.14 3.18 -4.02
N GLY A 36 -25.38 3.77 -2.85
CA GLY A 36 -26.38 3.23 -1.91
C GLY A 36 -26.20 3.54 -0.43
N THR A 37 -25.07 4.10 -0.01
CA THR A 37 -24.91 4.54 1.39
C THR A 37 -24.32 5.94 1.41
N GLY A 38 -25.12 6.92 1.83
CA GLY A 38 -24.76 8.33 1.91
C GLY A 38 -23.73 8.64 2.99
N PHE A 39 -22.53 8.11 2.84
CA PHE A 39 -21.39 8.41 3.68
C PHE A 39 -20.53 9.48 3.02
N ASP A 40 -19.92 10.35 3.83
CA ASP A 40 -18.93 11.31 3.38
C ASP A 40 -17.73 10.53 2.82
N THR A 41 -17.65 10.46 1.50
CA THR A 41 -16.52 9.85 0.80
C THR A 41 -15.29 10.70 1.10
N ILE A 42 -14.26 10.11 1.71
CA ILE A 42 -12.99 10.80 1.86
C ILE A 42 -12.46 11.18 0.48
N THR A 43 -12.07 12.44 0.30
CA THR A 43 -11.51 12.90 -0.97
C THR A 43 -10.00 12.97 -0.90
N TYR A 44 -9.34 12.56 -1.99
CA TYR A 44 -7.89 12.56 -2.07
C TYR A 44 -7.39 12.96 -3.46
N THR A 45 -6.13 13.34 -3.48
CA THR A 45 -5.34 13.46 -4.72
C THR A 45 -4.21 12.44 -4.67
N ILE A 46 -3.79 11.96 -5.82
CA ILE A 46 -2.59 11.12 -5.91
C ILE A 46 -1.39 12.05 -6.15
N LYS A 47 -0.41 11.98 -5.26
CA LYS A 47 0.90 12.61 -5.41
C LYS A 47 1.87 11.58 -5.95
N THR A 48 2.76 12.01 -6.83
CA THR A 48 3.77 11.15 -7.45
C THR A 48 5.12 11.83 -7.39
N ILE A 49 6.14 11.09 -6.96
CA ILE A 49 7.54 11.48 -7.05
C ILE A 49 8.22 10.47 -7.96
N THR A 50 8.84 10.96 -9.03
CA THR A 50 9.55 10.12 -9.99
C THR A 50 10.97 10.59 -10.21
N ARG A 51 11.89 9.64 -10.37
CA ARG A 51 13.24 9.87 -10.88
C ARG A 51 13.58 8.76 -11.86
N ASP A 52 14.10 9.13 -13.01
CA ASP A 52 14.60 8.19 -14.01
C ASP A 52 16.12 8.13 -13.91
N ASP A 53 16.69 7.06 -14.44
CA ASP A 53 18.12 6.84 -14.55
C ASP A 53 18.73 7.88 -15.49
N ASP A 54 19.79 8.56 -15.04
CA ASP A 54 20.42 9.67 -15.80
C ASP A 54 21.00 9.18 -17.14
N ASP A 55 21.40 7.91 -17.23
CA ASP A 55 22.02 7.30 -18.42
C ASP A 55 20.99 6.69 -19.39
N CYS A 56 19.70 6.68 -19.04
CA CYS A 56 18.69 5.95 -19.80
C CYS A 56 18.08 6.78 -20.92
N ASP A 57 18.15 6.28 -22.16
CA ASP A 57 17.47 6.90 -23.30
C ASP A 57 16.00 6.49 -23.31
N SER A 58 15.15 7.27 -22.65
CA SER A 58 13.70 7.02 -22.53
C SER A 58 12.94 6.89 -23.87
N VAL A 59 13.54 7.27 -25.00
CA VAL A 59 12.95 7.07 -26.34
C VAL A 59 13.20 5.65 -26.84
N LYS A 60 14.34 5.05 -26.47
CA LYS A 60 14.76 3.71 -26.91
C LYS A 60 14.50 2.64 -25.85
N GLU A 61 14.52 3.01 -24.58
CA GLU A 61 14.47 2.12 -23.43
C GLU A 61 13.13 2.28 -22.68
N LYS A 62 12.50 1.16 -22.32
CA LYS A 62 11.16 1.16 -21.71
C LYS A 62 11.17 1.26 -20.19
N ASN A 63 12.29 0.93 -19.56
CA ASN A 63 12.40 0.88 -18.11
C ASN A 63 13.50 1.85 -17.71
N CYS A 64 13.23 3.15 -17.58
CA CYS A 64 14.21 4.12 -17.05
C CYS A 64 13.96 4.44 -15.57
N ARG A 65 12.82 4.04 -15.03
CA ARG A 65 12.34 4.47 -13.72
C ARG A 65 13.18 3.87 -12.58
N ILE A 66 13.78 4.75 -11.77
CA ILE A 66 14.50 4.39 -10.54
C ILE A 66 13.59 4.56 -9.33
N ILE A 67 12.94 5.72 -9.23
CA ILE A 67 12.07 6.06 -8.10
C ILE A 67 10.67 6.28 -8.61
N ASN A 68 9.68 5.60 -8.05
CA ASN A 68 8.26 5.85 -8.30
C ASN A 68 7.49 5.74 -6.98
N ILE A 69 7.29 6.88 -6.32
CA ILE A 69 6.52 6.96 -5.07
C ILE A 69 5.16 7.58 -5.40
N ARG A 70 4.10 6.77 -5.40
CA ARG A 70 2.74 7.20 -5.76
C ARG A 70 1.77 7.01 -4.60
N TYR A 71 1.39 8.09 -3.92
CA TYR A 71 0.65 8.01 -2.66
C TYR A 71 -0.56 8.94 -2.62
N HIS A 72 -1.57 8.54 -1.85
CA HIS A 72 -2.78 9.31 -1.61
C HIS A 72 -2.48 10.45 -0.63
N PHE A 73 -2.99 11.65 -0.93
CA PHE A 73 -2.92 12.84 -0.11
C PHE A 73 -4.32 13.38 0.16
N PHE A 74 -4.63 13.63 1.42
CA PHE A 74 -5.97 13.93 1.92
C PHE A 74 -6.02 15.34 2.53
N ASP A 75 -6.62 16.32 1.84
CA ASP A 75 -6.61 17.73 2.28
C ASP A 75 -7.20 17.94 3.69
N SER A 76 -8.23 17.16 4.05
CA SER A 76 -8.98 17.29 5.31
C SER A 76 -8.57 16.30 6.41
N HIS A 77 -7.57 15.45 6.16
CA HIS A 77 -7.14 14.36 7.05
C HIS A 77 -5.61 14.33 7.26
N PRO A 78 -5.02 15.36 7.90
CA PRO A 78 -3.57 15.47 8.06
C PRO A 78 -2.93 14.31 8.83
N VAL A 79 -3.64 13.73 9.82
CA VAL A 79 -3.16 12.56 10.58
C VAL A 79 -2.86 11.36 9.67
N LEU A 80 -3.70 11.15 8.65
CA LEU A 80 -3.49 10.06 7.68
C LEU A 80 -2.31 10.38 6.75
N ASN A 81 -2.17 11.64 6.30
CA ASN A 81 -1.01 12.07 5.52
C ASN A 81 0.30 11.91 6.30
N ASP A 82 0.32 12.29 7.58
CA ASP A 82 1.48 12.17 8.45
C ASP A 82 1.86 10.71 8.66
N SER A 83 0.87 9.82 8.82
CA SER A 83 1.09 8.37 8.95
C SER A 83 1.68 7.77 7.67
N VAL A 84 1.14 8.12 6.50
CA VAL A 84 1.66 7.67 5.20
C VAL A 84 3.08 8.19 4.96
N LYS A 85 3.31 9.49 5.18
CA LYS A 85 4.62 10.12 4.99
C LYS A 85 5.66 9.54 5.92
N SER A 86 5.35 9.37 7.20
CA SER A 86 6.27 8.80 8.19
C SER A 86 6.68 7.39 7.81
N LEU A 87 5.74 6.57 7.31
CA LEU A 87 6.05 5.23 6.89
C LEU A 87 6.90 5.19 5.61
N LEU A 88 6.56 5.98 4.59
CA LEU A 88 7.37 6.09 3.37
C LEU A 88 8.83 6.49 3.69
N LEU A 89 9.00 7.42 4.63
CA LEU A 89 10.33 7.84 5.10
C LEU A 89 11.06 6.73 5.89
N ALA A 90 10.34 5.88 6.61
CA ALA A 90 10.91 4.81 7.42
C ALA A 90 11.32 3.56 6.60
N ILE A 91 10.72 3.34 5.43
CA ILE A 91 11.04 2.17 4.57
C ILE A 91 12.48 2.21 4.07
N TYR A 92 13.00 3.40 3.78
CA TYR A 92 14.39 3.58 3.37
C TYR A 92 15.05 4.60 4.29
N PRO A 93 15.50 4.16 5.48
CA PRO A 93 16.13 5.04 6.45
C PRO A 93 17.53 5.41 5.97
N PHE A 94 17.78 6.70 5.81
CA PHE A 94 19.14 7.22 5.66
C PHE A 94 19.67 7.59 7.06
N GLU A 95 20.90 7.17 7.38
CA GLU A 95 21.60 7.71 8.55
C GLU A 95 21.89 9.19 8.33
N ARG A 96 21.06 10.05 8.90
CA ARG A 96 21.25 11.51 8.84
C ARG A 96 22.05 11.94 10.06
N SER A 97 23.36 12.04 9.91
CA SER A 97 24.23 12.69 10.90
C SER A 97 23.94 14.19 10.91
N GLY A 98 23.42 14.72 12.02
CA GLY A 98 23.11 16.15 12.16
C GLY A 98 21.61 16.46 12.11
N SER A 99 21.03 16.76 13.26
CA SER A 99 19.68 17.30 13.42
C SER A 99 19.57 18.70 12.83
N ALA A 100 18.82 18.89 11.74
CA ALA A 100 18.26 20.22 11.45
C ALA A 100 16.97 20.25 10.60
N SER A 101 16.63 19.23 9.82
CA SER A 101 15.35 19.23 9.08
C SER A 101 14.64 17.89 9.14
N LYS A 102 13.31 17.92 9.37
CA LYS A 102 12.45 16.75 9.16
C LYS A 102 12.56 16.38 7.67
N PRO A 103 12.88 15.13 7.32
CA PRO A 103 13.07 14.76 5.93
C PRO A 103 11.77 14.90 5.14
N SER A 104 11.89 15.31 3.88
CA SER A 104 10.82 15.31 2.90
C SER A 104 10.94 14.08 2.00
N LEU A 105 9.85 13.67 1.35
CA LEU A 105 9.89 12.56 0.40
C LEU A 105 10.72 12.92 -0.85
N GLU A 106 10.72 14.19 -1.26
CA GLU A 106 11.61 14.69 -2.33
C GLU A 106 13.08 14.61 -1.90
N GLY A 107 13.41 15.02 -0.67
CA GLY A 107 14.77 14.92 -0.14
C GLY A 107 15.24 13.47 -0.03
N GLN A 108 14.37 12.55 0.42
CA GLN A 108 14.66 11.11 0.40
C GLN A 108 14.91 10.58 -1.03
N ALA A 109 14.13 11.05 -2.01
CA ALA A 109 14.31 10.67 -3.40
C ALA A 109 15.63 11.20 -3.98
N ASP A 110 16.01 12.44 -3.65
CA ASP A 110 17.27 13.04 -4.07
C ASP A 110 18.48 12.34 -3.44
N GLU A 111 18.42 12.04 -2.13
CA GLU A 111 19.43 11.23 -1.42
C GLU A 111 19.57 9.83 -2.05
N PHE A 112 18.47 9.19 -2.44
CA PHE A 112 18.50 7.87 -3.11
C PHE A 112 19.17 7.94 -4.48
N MET A 113 18.84 8.95 -5.28
CA MET A 113 19.49 9.17 -6.58
C MET A 113 20.98 9.48 -6.43
N GLU A 114 21.39 10.21 -5.39
CA GLU A 114 22.81 10.45 -5.12
C GLU A 114 23.56 9.14 -4.82
N GLN A 115 22.99 8.26 -3.99
CA GLN A 115 23.56 6.94 -3.74
C GLN A 115 23.63 6.10 -5.02
N TYR A 116 22.57 6.13 -5.83
CA TYR A 116 22.55 5.42 -7.10
C TYR A 116 23.65 5.91 -8.06
N ARG A 117 23.81 7.23 -8.22
CA ARG A 117 24.89 7.83 -9.03
C ARG A 117 26.28 7.46 -8.54
N LYS A 118 26.49 7.35 -7.22
CA LYS A 118 27.76 6.87 -6.65
C LYS A 118 27.98 5.41 -6.99
N PHE A 119 26.98 4.56 -6.77
CA PHE A 119 27.02 3.14 -7.12
C PHE A 119 27.36 2.91 -8.60
N ARG A 120 26.80 3.70 -9.51
CA ARG A 120 27.04 3.60 -10.96
C ARG A 120 28.48 3.88 -11.40
N LYS A 121 29.32 4.43 -10.52
CA LYS A 121 30.76 4.63 -10.78
C LYS A 121 31.59 3.41 -10.39
N GLU A 122 31.00 2.44 -9.71
CA GLU A 122 31.71 1.24 -9.26
C GLU A 122 31.83 0.21 -10.39
N PRO A 123 32.97 -0.50 -10.52
CA PRO A 123 33.18 -1.47 -11.60
C PRO A 123 32.15 -2.61 -11.67
N TYR A 124 31.56 -2.97 -10.52
CA TYR A 124 30.58 -4.06 -10.41
C TYR A 124 29.12 -3.61 -10.59
N SER A 125 28.89 -2.35 -10.98
CA SER A 125 27.55 -1.78 -11.16
C SER A 125 26.93 -2.09 -12.54
N GLU A 126 27.70 -2.66 -13.46
CA GLU A 126 27.24 -2.99 -14.81
C GLU A 126 26.02 -3.94 -14.76
N GLY A 127 24.98 -3.59 -15.51
CA GLY A 127 23.71 -4.35 -15.55
C GLY A 127 22.88 -4.29 -14.26
N ARG A 128 23.30 -3.52 -13.24
CA ARG A 128 22.58 -3.37 -11.98
C ARG A 128 22.03 -1.96 -11.84
N ARG A 129 20.80 -1.88 -11.33
CA ARG A 129 20.06 -0.64 -11.18
C ARG A 129 19.37 -0.61 -9.82
N TYR A 130 19.36 0.53 -9.14
CA TYR A 130 18.60 0.67 -7.91
C TYR A 130 17.12 0.96 -8.22
N GLU A 131 16.23 0.58 -7.31
CA GLU A 131 14.80 0.80 -7.43
C GLU A 131 14.18 1.20 -6.07
N LEU A 132 13.34 2.21 -6.07
CA LEU A 132 12.50 2.62 -4.94
C LEU A 132 11.08 2.85 -5.45
N ILE A 133 10.25 1.82 -5.36
CA ILE A 133 8.90 1.81 -5.91
C ILE A 133 7.94 1.67 -4.74
N SER A 134 7.16 2.72 -4.48
CA SER A 134 6.19 2.74 -3.38
C SER A 134 4.83 3.19 -3.89
N SER A 135 3.76 2.57 -3.42
CA SER A 135 2.41 3.03 -3.73
C SER A 135 1.44 2.82 -2.59
N THR A 136 0.45 3.71 -2.47
CA THR A 136 -0.70 3.45 -1.60
C THR A 136 -1.95 3.10 -2.42
N LYS A 137 -2.81 2.27 -1.84
CA LYS A 137 -4.06 1.77 -2.43
C LYS A 137 -5.18 1.78 -1.40
N VAL A 138 -6.30 2.43 -1.73
CA VAL A 138 -7.53 2.32 -0.94
C VAL A 138 -8.09 0.89 -1.03
N LEU A 139 -8.43 0.30 0.11
CA LEU A 139 -9.00 -1.04 0.20
C LEU A 139 -10.51 -0.97 0.46
N THR A 140 -10.92 -0.19 1.45
CA THR A 140 -12.33 -0.03 1.86
C THR A 140 -12.63 1.40 2.24
N GLU A 141 -13.77 1.90 1.78
CA GLU A 141 -14.47 3.08 2.29
C GLU A 141 -15.90 2.62 2.58
N SER A 142 -16.25 2.42 3.85
CA SER A 142 -17.56 1.89 4.22
C SER A 142 -17.96 2.43 5.59
N GLY A 143 -19.06 3.18 5.63
CA GLY A 143 -19.40 3.95 6.82
C GLY A 143 -18.29 4.94 7.15
N ASP A 144 -17.95 5.03 8.43
CA ASP A 144 -16.84 5.86 8.91
C ASP A 144 -15.47 5.16 8.77
N LEU A 145 -15.41 3.90 8.34
CA LEU A 145 -14.16 3.16 8.20
C LEU A 145 -13.52 3.39 6.82
N PHE A 146 -12.31 3.91 6.84
CA PHE A 146 -11.39 3.96 5.72
C PHE A 146 -10.20 3.02 5.96
N THR A 147 -9.88 2.17 5.00
CA THR A 147 -8.68 1.30 5.06
C THR A 147 -7.84 1.44 3.80
N MET A 148 -6.53 1.40 3.99
CA MET A 148 -5.56 1.59 2.93
C MET A 148 -4.35 0.69 3.14
N GLN A 149 -3.72 0.33 2.04
CA GLN A 149 -2.47 -0.41 1.99
C GLN A 149 -1.38 0.50 1.44
N LEU A 150 -0.17 0.39 1.97
CA LEU A 150 1.05 0.86 1.34
C LEU A 150 1.89 -0.35 0.97
N ASP A 151 2.30 -0.42 -0.28
CA ASP A 151 3.28 -1.37 -0.78
C ASP A 151 4.55 -0.62 -1.15
N SER A 152 5.69 -1.23 -0.86
CA SER A 152 6.98 -0.75 -1.28
C SER A 152 7.88 -1.90 -1.72
N TYR A 153 8.68 -1.62 -2.74
CA TYR A 153 9.77 -2.45 -3.19
C TYR A 153 11.03 -1.58 -3.26
N THR A 154 12.10 -2.07 -2.65
CA THR A 154 13.40 -1.41 -2.65
C THR A 154 14.46 -2.37 -3.14
N TYR A 155 15.34 -1.88 -3.99
CA TYR A 155 16.56 -2.58 -4.35
C TYR A 155 17.69 -1.56 -4.44
N SER A 156 18.72 -1.75 -3.63
CA SER A 156 19.89 -0.88 -3.57
C SER A 156 21.18 -1.69 -3.67
N GLY A 157 21.14 -2.73 -4.49
CA GLY A 157 22.21 -3.73 -4.63
C GLY A 157 21.98 -4.98 -3.78
N GLY A 158 22.97 -5.89 -3.79
CA GLY A 158 22.86 -7.21 -3.13
C GLY A 158 22.26 -8.28 -4.04
N ALA A 159 21.77 -9.37 -3.42
CA ALA A 159 21.28 -10.54 -4.16
C ALA A 159 19.84 -10.39 -4.70
N HIS A 160 19.00 -9.62 -4.01
CA HIS A 160 17.58 -9.41 -4.36
C HIS A 160 17.06 -8.10 -3.76
N GLY A 161 15.92 -7.61 -4.25
CA GLY A 161 15.19 -6.50 -3.61
C GLY A 161 14.38 -6.96 -2.40
N ALA A 162 13.83 -6.00 -1.67
CA ALA A 162 13.00 -6.20 -0.49
C ALA A 162 11.60 -5.62 -0.73
N SER A 163 10.56 -6.39 -0.41
CA SER A 163 9.18 -5.91 -0.45
C SER A 163 8.62 -5.71 0.95
N PHE A 164 7.85 -4.64 1.12
CA PHE A 164 7.20 -4.28 2.37
C PHE A 164 5.76 -3.86 2.11
N THR A 165 4.84 -4.41 2.90
CA THR A 165 3.43 -4.03 2.89
C THR A 165 3.01 -3.63 4.30
N ARG A 166 2.31 -2.49 4.40
CA ARG A 166 1.69 -2.03 5.65
C ARG A 166 0.26 -1.60 5.43
N PHE A 167 -0.56 -1.86 6.43
CA PHE A 167 -1.94 -1.44 6.46
C PHE A 167 -2.20 -0.23 7.35
N PHE A 168 -3.25 0.50 6.99
CA PHE A 168 -3.80 1.63 7.71
C PHE A 168 -5.31 1.40 7.92
N ASN A 169 -5.77 1.61 9.14
CA ASN A 169 -7.18 1.66 9.50
C ASN A 169 -7.46 3.05 10.05
N TYR A 170 -8.47 3.73 9.52
CA TYR A 170 -8.75 5.12 9.83
C TYR A 170 -10.25 5.33 10.00
N ASP A 171 -10.62 6.03 11.06
CA ASP A 171 -11.99 6.48 11.31
C ASP A 171 -12.12 7.91 10.78
N VAL A 172 -12.88 8.05 9.69
CA VAL A 172 -13.08 9.29 8.95
C VAL A 172 -13.80 10.33 9.83
N LYS A 173 -14.74 9.89 10.67
CA LYS A 173 -15.55 10.76 11.53
C LYS A 173 -14.76 11.27 12.71
N SER A 174 -14.06 10.40 13.43
CA SER A 174 -13.21 10.83 14.56
C SER A 174 -11.86 11.40 14.13
N LYS A 175 -11.51 11.23 12.85
CA LYS A 175 -10.25 11.66 12.21
C LYS A 175 -9.00 11.02 12.82
N LYS A 176 -9.11 9.78 13.30
CA LYS A 176 -8.04 9.06 14.01
C LYS A 176 -7.66 7.75 13.32
N MET A 177 -6.39 7.38 13.46
CA MET A 177 -5.97 6.00 13.21
C MET A 177 -6.67 5.07 14.20
N VAL A 178 -7.08 3.91 13.72
CA VAL A 178 -7.82 2.91 14.51
C VAL A 178 -6.90 1.76 14.85
N HIS A 179 -6.66 1.54 16.14
CA HIS A 179 -5.87 0.43 16.65
C HIS A 179 -6.78 -0.64 17.27
N LEU A 180 -6.28 -1.88 17.42
CA LEU A 180 -7.05 -2.98 18.04
C LEU A 180 -7.59 -2.61 19.42
N GLN A 181 -6.82 -1.90 20.23
CA GLN A 181 -7.23 -1.46 21.57
C GLN A 181 -8.38 -0.44 21.57
N ASP A 182 -8.63 0.24 20.45
CA ASP A 182 -9.74 1.19 20.33
C ASP A 182 -11.06 0.47 20.03
N VAL A 183 -10.98 -0.74 19.45
CA VAL A 183 -12.13 -1.47 18.86
C VAL A 183 -12.37 -2.85 19.47
N LEU A 184 -11.44 -3.36 20.27
CA LEU A 184 -11.57 -4.59 21.04
C LEU A 184 -11.62 -4.29 22.53
N ASN A 185 -12.27 -5.17 23.29
CA ASN A 185 -12.41 -5.07 24.74
C ASN A 185 -11.05 -5.19 25.45
N GLU A 186 -10.90 -4.57 26.61
CA GLU A 186 -9.68 -4.70 27.41
C GLU A 186 -9.37 -6.18 27.70
N GLY A 187 -8.08 -6.54 27.70
CA GLY A 187 -7.65 -7.93 27.85
C GLY A 187 -7.79 -8.81 26.58
N PHE A 188 -8.14 -8.25 25.42
CA PHE A 188 -8.32 -9.04 24.19
C PHE A 188 -7.07 -9.80 23.72
N LYS A 189 -5.86 -9.32 24.06
CA LYS A 189 -4.60 -9.73 23.42
C LYS A 189 -4.38 -11.24 23.46
N ASP A 190 -4.48 -11.86 24.64
CA ASP A 190 -4.22 -13.29 24.80
C ASP A 190 -5.26 -14.13 24.06
N SER A 191 -6.54 -13.78 24.18
CA SER A 191 -7.64 -14.49 23.49
C SER A 191 -7.51 -14.38 21.97
N LEU A 192 -7.18 -13.19 21.47
CA LEU A 192 -6.96 -12.97 20.04
C LEU A 192 -5.74 -13.74 19.53
N ASN A 193 -4.64 -13.76 20.29
CA ASN A 193 -3.43 -14.49 19.93
C ASN A 193 -3.65 -16.00 19.87
N VAL A 194 -4.42 -16.56 20.81
CA VAL A 194 -4.80 -17.99 20.80
C VAL A 194 -5.63 -18.33 19.57
N ILE A 195 -6.65 -17.52 19.24
CA ILE A 195 -7.48 -17.73 18.04
C ILE A 195 -6.62 -17.64 16.78
N ALA A 196 -5.74 -16.64 16.71
CA ALA A 196 -4.83 -16.44 15.58
C ALA A 196 -3.85 -17.60 15.40
N GLU A 197 -3.29 -18.13 16.49
CA GLU A 197 -2.36 -19.26 16.45
C GLU A 197 -3.03 -20.52 15.89
N GLN A 198 -4.27 -20.79 16.31
CA GLN A 198 -5.04 -21.94 15.79
C GLN A 198 -5.28 -21.83 14.28
N ILE A 199 -5.65 -20.63 13.81
CA ILE A 199 -5.85 -20.38 12.37
C ILE A 199 -4.52 -20.47 11.62
N PHE A 200 -3.45 -19.89 12.17
CA PHE A 200 -2.12 -19.94 11.58
C PHE A 200 -1.63 -21.36 11.40
N LYS A 201 -1.68 -22.18 12.46
CA LYS A 201 -1.29 -23.60 12.40
C LYS A 201 -2.11 -24.36 11.36
N LYS A 202 -3.42 -24.16 11.32
CA LYS A 202 -4.28 -24.77 10.30
C LYS A 202 -3.87 -24.38 8.87
N ASN A 203 -3.59 -23.09 8.63
CA ASN A 203 -3.20 -22.59 7.31
C ASN A 203 -1.83 -23.13 6.86
N GLU A 204 -0.93 -23.34 7.80
CA GLU A 204 0.42 -23.87 7.55
C GLU A 204 0.49 -25.41 7.60
N GLY A 205 -0.63 -26.11 7.82
CA GLY A 205 -0.67 -27.57 7.91
C GLY A 205 -0.02 -28.15 9.17
N LEU A 206 0.02 -27.37 10.26
CA LEU A 206 0.57 -27.77 11.56
C LEU A 206 -0.51 -28.28 12.52
N ASP A 207 -0.10 -29.15 13.44
CA ASP A 207 -1.00 -29.69 14.48
C ASP A 207 -1.40 -28.61 15.49
N VAL A 208 -2.70 -28.34 15.56
CA VAL A 208 -3.26 -27.43 16.55
C VAL A 208 -3.08 -28.01 17.96
N GLY A 209 -2.52 -27.20 18.88
CA GLY A 209 -2.26 -27.59 20.27
C GLY A 209 -0.87 -28.20 20.52
N LYS A 210 -0.07 -28.43 19.48
CA LYS A 210 1.37 -28.74 19.63
C LYS A 210 2.21 -27.46 19.60
N PRO A 211 3.39 -27.42 20.23
CA PRO A 211 4.34 -26.32 20.05
C PRO A 211 4.67 -26.11 18.56
N LEU A 212 5.06 -24.88 18.19
CA LEU A 212 5.60 -24.68 16.84
C LEU A 212 6.90 -25.49 16.67
N PRO A 213 7.20 -25.97 15.46
CA PRO A 213 8.50 -26.58 15.19
C PRO A 213 9.63 -25.57 15.45
N SER A 214 10.72 -26.01 16.08
CA SER A 214 11.91 -25.18 16.34
C SER A 214 12.70 -24.79 15.08
N SER A 215 12.25 -25.22 13.90
CA SER A 215 12.85 -24.87 12.62
C SER A 215 11.76 -24.48 11.63
N GLY A 216 12.04 -23.47 10.80
CA GLY A 216 11.16 -23.04 9.71
C GLY A 216 10.38 -21.75 9.98
N TYR A 217 10.27 -21.35 11.25
CA TYR A 217 9.67 -20.07 11.66
C TYR A 217 10.63 -19.25 12.51
N PHE A 218 10.48 -17.93 12.45
CA PHE A 218 11.34 -16.97 13.17
C PHE A 218 10.64 -16.31 14.36
N PHE A 219 9.60 -16.96 14.90
CA PHE A 219 8.96 -16.50 16.12
C PHE A 219 9.94 -16.56 17.30
N GLU A 220 9.92 -15.53 18.13
CA GLU A 220 10.77 -15.49 19.33
C GLU A 220 10.41 -16.66 20.26
N ASN A 221 11.42 -17.40 20.71
CA ASN A 221 11.27 -18.57 21.59
C ASN A 221 10.28 -19.63 21.05
N ASP A 222 10.19 -19.78 19.73
CA ASP A 222 9.25 -20.69 19.04
C ASP A 222 7.78 -20.44 19.44
N LYS A 223 7.44 -19.23 19.89
CA LYS A 223 6.10 -18.88 20.37
C LYS A 223 5.38 -17.96 19.40
N PHE A 224 4.24 -18.44 18.88
CA PHE A 224 3.40 -17.62 18.02
C PHE A 224 3.00 -16.29 18.68
N SER A 225 3.15 -15.21 17.94
CA SER A 225 2.71 -13.87 18.32
C SER A 225 2.16 -13.12 17.11
N LEU A 226 0.94 -12.58 17.25
CA LEU A 226 0.42 -11.59 16.30
C LEU A 226 1.32 -10.36 16.23
N ASN A 227 1.50 -9.85 15.01
CA ASN A 227 2.12 -8.55 14.79
C ASN A 227 1.10 -7.41 14.80
N ASP A 228 1.59 -6.17 14.65
CA ASP A 228 0.76 -4.97 14.59
C ASP A 228 0.45 -4.52 13.15
N ASN A 229 0.57 -5.39 12.15
CA ASN A 229 0.29 -5.08 10.75
C ASN A 229 -1.01 -5.74 10.28
N TYR A 230 -2.12 -5.03 10.47
CA TYR A 230 -3.45 -5.55 10.15
C TYR A 230 -4.35 -4.54 9.47
N VAL A 231 -5.35 -5.06 8.76
CA VAL A 231 -6.43 -4.29 8.17
C VAL A 231 -7.79 -4.90 8.52
N PHE A 232 -8.77 -4.04 8.75
CA PHE A 232 -10.16 -4.45 8.86
C PHE A 232 -10.75 -4.69 7.47
N THR A 233 -11.18 -5.91 7.22
CA THR A 233 -11.83 -6.33 5.97
C THR A 233 -13.29 -6.71 6.24
N PRO A 234 -14.14 -6.85 5.22
CA PRO A 234 -15.51 -7.31 5.43
C PRO A 234 -15.60 -8.69 6.12
N GLN A 235 -14.62 -9.56 5.90
CA GLN A 235 -14.62 -10.94 6.45
C GLN A 235 -14.04 -11.03 7.86
N GLY A 236 -13.18 -10.09 8.25
CA GLY A 236 -12.45 -10.17 9.51
C GLY A 236 -11.24 -9.23 9.58
N ILE A 237 -10.40 -9.44 10.58
CA ILE A 237 -9.13 -8.72 10.71
C ILE A 237 -8.06 -9.51 9.95
N MET A 238 -7.48 -8.93 8.90
CA MET A 238 -6.41 -9.56 8.14
C MET A 238 -5.06 -9.02 8.62
N PHE A 239 -4.23 -9.89 9.17
CA PHE A 239 -2.84 -9.63 9.52
C PHE A 239 -1.92 -10.01 8.35
N LEU A 240 -0.79 -9.32 8.22
CA LEU A 240 0.25 -9.65 7.26
C LEU A 240 1.62 -9.58 7.91
N TYR A 241 2.34 -10.70 7.84
CA TYR A 241 3.76 -10.76 8.15
C TYR A 241 4.55 -10.55 6.85
N ASN A 242 5.47 -9.59 6.88
CA ASN A 242 6.33 -9.28 5.74
C ASN A 242 7.37 -10.39 5.50
N GLN A 243 8.06 -10.31 4.36
CA GLN A 243 9.21 -11.18 4.08
C GLN A 243 10.22 -11.09 5.24
N TYR A 244 10.82 -12.21 5.61
CA TYR A 244 11.74 -12.34 6.75
C TYR A 244 11.14 -12.13 8.15
N GLU A 245 9.87 -11.74 8.29
CA GLU A 245 9.30 -11.45 9.61
C GLU A 245 9.10 -12.74 10.43
N ILE A 246 8.54 -13.77 9.80
CA ILE A 246 8.30 -15.07 10.46
C ILE A 246 8.82 -16.27 9.68
N LYS A 247 9.29 -16.08 8.44
CA LYS A 247 9.78 -17.13 7.53
C LYS A 247 10.86 -16.58 6.60
N PRO A 248 11.71 -17.45 5.99
CA PRO A 248 12.69 -17.02 4.98
C PRO A 248 12.05 -16.28 3.80
N TYR A 249 12.83 -15.43 3.12
CA TYR A 249 12.38 -14.66 1.94
C TYR A 249 11.62 -15.47 0.90
N ALA A 250 12.10 -16.67 0.58
CA ALA A 250 11.52 -17.54 -0.43
C ALA A 250 10.07 -17.96 -0.12
N ALA A 251 9.65 -17.90 1.15
CA ALA A 251 8.27 -18.16 1.55
C ALA A 251 7.31 -16.98 1.27
N GLY A 252 7.85 -15.81 0.92
CA GLY A 252 7.07 -14.59 0.68
C GLY A 252 6.41 -14.03 1.94
N GLN A 253 5.37 -13.21 1.73
CA GLN A 253 4.55 -12.66 2.81
C GLN A 253 3.51 -13.69 3.27
N THR A 254 3.18 -13.68 4.57
CA THR A 254 2.14 -14.54 5.14
C THR A 254 0.93 -13.72 5.56
N LYS A 255 -0.25 -14.05 5.03
CA LYS A 255 -1.52 -13.41 5.39
C LYS A 255 -2.32 -14.31 6.34
N LEU A 256 -2.89 -13.72 7.38
CA LEU A 256 -3.68 -14.42 8.38
C LEU A 256 -5.00 -13.67 8.60
N LEU A 257 -6.10 -14.21 8.07
CA LEU A 257 -7.44 -13.66 8.28
C LEU A 257 -8.06 -14.26 9.54
N ILE A 258 -8.47 -13.40 10.48
CA ILE A 258 -9.23 -13.76 11.67
C ILE A 258 -10.70 -13.35 11.46
N PRO A 259 -11.62 -14.31 11.20
CA PRO A 259 -13.03 -14.00 10.97
C PRO A 259 -13.70 -13.34 12.17
N TYR A 260 -14.59 -12.36 11.93
CA TYR A 260 -15.30 -11.66 13.02
C TYR A 260 -16.14 -12.60 13.89
N ASP A 261 -16.64 -13.71 13.34
CA ASP A 261 -17.47 -14.66 14.07
C ASP A 261 -16.71 -15.36 15.20
N LEU A 262 -15.39 -15.52 15.07
CA LEU A 262 -14.53 -16.09 16.12
C LEU A 262 -14.18 -15.09 17.22
N ILE A 263 -14.20 -13.79 16.91
CA ILE A 263 -13.79 -12.73 17.82
C ILE A 263 -14.94 -11.82 18.27
N LYS A 264 -16.20 -12.17 17.96
CA LYS A 264 -17.37 -11.33 18.26
C LYS A 264 -17.45 -10.90 19.73
N LYS A 265 -17.06 -11.78 20.67
CA LYS A 265 -17.01 -11.48 22.10
C LYS A 265 -15.87 -10.54 22.51
N LEU A 266 -14.81 -10.47 21.69
CA LEU A 266 -13.68 -9.56 21.90
C LEU A 266 -13.97 -8.17 21.33
N MET A 267 -14.94 -8.02 20.43
CA MET A 267 -15.27 -6.74 19.80
C MET A 267 -15.99 -5.81 20.77
N LYS A 268 -15.61 -4.53 20.75
CA LYS A 268 -16.22 -3.48 21.56
C LYS A 268 -17.44 -2.89 20.81
N PRO A 269 -18.65 -2.94 21.41
CA PRO A 269 -19.86 -2.44 20.76
C PRO A 269 -19.80 -0.93 20.45
N GLY A 270 -20.48 -0.50 19.39
CA GLY A 270 -20.62 0.90 19.00
C GLY A 270 -19.37 1.54 18.39
N THR A 271 -18.26 0.81 18.31
CA THR A 271 -17.03 1.26 17.66
C THR A 271 -17.14 1.23 16.14
N VAL A 272 -16.22 1.91 15.44
CA VAL A 272 -16.16 1.92 13.97
C VAL A 272 -16.06 0.51 13.38
N LEU A 273 -15.35 -0.41 14.07
CA LEU A 273 -15.25 -1.81 13.64
C LEU A 273 -16.56 -2.57 13.81
N ASP A 274 -17.25 -2.37 14.94
CA ASP A 274 -18.55 -3.01 15.19
C ASP A 274 -19.58 -2.58 14.14
N GLN A 275 -19.69 -1.27 13.89
CA GLN A 275 -20.57 -0.70 12.86
C GLN A 275 -20.22 -1.24 11.46
N PHE A 276 -18.93 -1.23 11.11
CA PHE A 276 -18.44 -1.76 9.85
C PHE A 276 -18.79 -3.24 9.69
N SER A 277 -18.41 -4.10 10.63
CA SER A 277 -18.64 -5.55 10.54
C SER A 277 -20.13 -5.90 10.42
N ASN A 278 -21.01 -5.17 11.11
CA ASN A 278 -22.46 -5.39 11.03
C ASN A 278 -23.05 -4.92 9.69
N SER A 279 -22.49 -3.89 9.07
CA SER A 279 -22.91 -3.43 7.74
C SER A 279 -22.61 -4.44 6.63
N GLN A 280 -21.57 -5.27 6.79
CA GLN A 280 -21.14 -6.24 5.78
C GLN A 280 -21.88 -7.59 5.85
N ARG A 281 -22.66 -7.81 6.92
CA ARG A 281 -23.43 -9.05 7.14
C ARG A 281 -24.91 -8.94 6.73
N LYS A 282 -25.35 -7.75 6.28
CA LYS A 282 -26.69 -7.52 5.75
C LYS A 282 -26.70 -7.74 4.25
#